data_AF-A0AAD7P5H2-F1
#
_entry.id   AF-A0AAD7P5H2-F1
#
_cell.length_a   1.000
_cell.length_b   1.000
_cell.length_c   1.000
_cell.angle_alpha   90.00
_cell.angle_beta   90.00
_cell.angle_gamma   90.00
#
_symmetry.space_group_name_H-M   'P 1'
#
loop_
_entity.id
_entity.type
_entity.pdbx_description
1 polymer ?
#
loop_
_entity_poly.entity_id
_entity_poly.type
_entity_poly.pdbx_seq_one_letter_code
_entity_poly.pdbx_strand_id
1 'polypeptide(L)'
;MERRRPTTMESNDVERQRFLLQDGLLQNECSEMYTGDGSVDINGNPVLKQTTGNWKACPFILGNECCERLAYYGISSNLVTYLTKKLHQENVSAARNVTTWQGTCYLTPLIGAVIADSYWGRYWTIAAFSTIYFIGMCTLTLSASVPALKPSECVGSLCPSATPAQYAIFFFGLYLIALGTGGIKPCVSSFGADQFDDTDPTERVKKGSFFNWFYFSINVGALISHSLIVWIQDNAGWGLGFGIPALFMGISLTTFFSGTPLYRFQKSEGSPLSRISKVLVVSFRKWNLEFPTDSSSLYETQDKNSAIEGSRKLRHTDGLKWLDKAAILLENDVKTGDHPNQWRTCSVTQVEELKILIRMFPIWACGIVFSAVYAQMSTMFVEQGMMMNTNVGSFRIPPASISTFDVISVIFWVPVYDRILTPFLRKFTGNGRGLSELQRMGIGLFLSILCMFSAATVEIKRLQLARELGLVDKQIPVPLSIFWQIPQYFLFGAAEVFTFIGPTSILLRPISRFYAEFMQCIVTNDNFTRELLELFDFDNSNLLDNKEWKGGMDT
;
A
#
# COMPACT_ATOMS: atom_id res chain seq x y z
N MET A 1 41.28 -53.58 43.64
CA MET A 1 40.26 -53.34 42.59
C MET A 1 38.90 -53.34 43.27
N GLU A 2 38.43 -52.19 43.71
CA GLU A 2 37.14 -52.07 44.41
C GLU A 2 36.23 -51.21 43.52
N ARG A 3 35.34 -51.86 42.76
CA ARG A 3 34.32 -51.17 41.97
C ARG A 3 33.30 -50.58 42.92
N ARG A 4 33.36 -49.26 43.14
CA ARG A 4 32.26 -48.51 43.76
C ARG A 4 31.00 -48.70 42.91
N ARG A 5 29.94 -49.27 43.51
CA ARG A 5 28.59 -49.16 42.96
C ARG A 5 28.12 -47.72 43.13
N PRO A 6 27.47 -47.09 42.13
CA PRO A 6 26.89 -45.77 42.31
C PRO A 6 25.82 -45.83 43.40
N THR A 7 25.88 -44.90 44.35
CA THR A 7 24.87 -44.69 45.38
C THR A 7 23.54 -44.29 44.72
N THR A 8 22.42 -44.78 45.25
CA THR A 8 21.04 -44.54 44.77
C THR A 8 20.64 -43.05 44.61
N MET A 9 21.41 -42.11 45.16
CA MET A 9 21.25 -40.67 44.92
C MET A 9 21.78 -40.22 43.55
N GLU A 10 22.91 -40.77 43.08
CA GLU A 10 23.49 -40.43 41.76
C GLU A 10 22.64 -40.97 40.60
N SER A 11 21.97 -42.11 40.78
CA SER A 11 21.06 -42.63 39.74
C SER A 11 19.82 -41.74 39.57
N ASN A 12 19.28 -41.19 40.66
CA ASN A 12 18.11 -40.34 40.64
C ASN A 12 18.39 -38.96 40.01
N ASP A 13 19.59 -38.40 40.20
CA ASP A 13 19.99 -37.14 39.57
C ASP A 13 20.24 -37.29 38.06
N VAL A 14 20.83 -38.41 37.63
CA VAL A 14 21.02 -38.73 36.20
C VAL A 14 19.67 -38.98 35.52
N GLU A 15 18.74 -39.64 36.19
CA GLU A 15 17.39 -39.89 35.68
C GLU A 15 16.55 -38.61 35.60
N ARG A 16 16.67 -37.72 36.60
CA ARG A 16 16.09 -36.36 36.57
C ARG A 16 16.68 -35.51 35.44
N GLN A 17 17.99 -35.55 35.21
CA GLN A 17 18.63 -34.86 34.08
C GLN A 17 18.18 -35.41 32.72
N ARG A 18 18.02 -36.73 32.58
CA ARG A 18 17.43 -37.31 31.37
C ARG A 18 15.99 -36.87 31.17
N PHE A 19 15.19 -36.81 32.24
CA PHE A 19 13.81 -36.35 32.16
C PHE A 19 13.73 -34.88 31.72
N LEU A 20 14.58 -34.00 32.27
CA LEU A 20 14.68 -32.60 31.88
C LEU A 20 15.20 -32.40 30.44
N LEU A 21 16.12 -33.25 29.99
CA LEU A 21 16.59 -33.26 28.60
C LEU A 21 15.51 -33.78 27.64
N GLN A 22 14.76 -34.82 28.04
CA GLN A 22 13.65 -35.37 27.27
C GLN A 22 12.50 -34.37 27.18
N ASP A 23 12.14 -33.70 28.28
CA ASP A 23 11.16 -32.60 28.30
C ASP A 23 11.65 -31.43 27.45
N GLY A 24 12.94 -31.04 27.55
CA GLY A 24 13.53 -30.00 26.72
C GLY A 24 13.52 -30.34 25.23
N LEU A 25 13.75 -31.60 24.86
CA LEU A 25 13.66 -32.08 23.48
C LEU A 25 12.21 -32.12 22.97
N LEU A 26 11.27 -32.63 23.77
CA LEU A 26 9.85 -32.64 23.42
C LEU A 26 9.28 -31.23 23.30
N GLN A 27 9.72 -30.30 24.15
CA GLN A 27 9.31 -28.91 24.11
C GLN A 27 9.92 -28.16 22.92
N ASN A 28 11.13 -28.50 22.51
CA ASN A 28 11.73 -28.03 21.25
C ASN A 28 11.03 -28.62 20.02
N GLU A 29 10.72 -29.92 19.99
CA GLU A 29 9.98 -30.56 18.89
C GLU A 29 8.56 -29.99 18.75
N CYS A 30 7.85 -29.78 19.87
CA CYS A 30 6.58 -29.06 19.86
C CYS A 30 6.76 -27.62 19.36
N SER A 31 7.77 -26.89 19.84
CA SER A 31 8.01 -25.51 19.40
C SER A 31 8.42 -25.39 17.92
N GLU A 32 8.98 -26.43 17.31
CA GLU A 32 9.26 -26.47 15.87
C GLU A 32 8.00 -26.73 15.01
N MET A 33 7.03 -27.50 15.53
CA MET A 33 5.79 -27.80 14.80
C MET A 33 4.82 -26.61 14.70
N TYR A 34 4.80 -25.76 15.72
CA TYR A 34 3.95 -24.56 15.76
C TYR A 34 4.70 -23.32 15.23
N THR A 35 3.97 -22.34 14.73
CA THR A 35 4.53 -21.05 14.29
C THR A 35 5.14 -20.28 15.46
N GLY A 36 6.36 -19.74 15.26
CA GLY A 36 7.10 -19.01 16.30
C GLY A 36 6.71 -17.54 16.45
N ASP A 37 5.87 -17.03 15.55
CA ASP A 37 5.47 -15.62 15.42
C ASP A 37 4.15 -15.27 16.15
N GLY A 38 3.60 -16.20 16.92
CA GLY A 38 2.34 -15.98 17.65
C GLY A 38 1.06 -16.08 16.79
N SER A 39 1.16 -16.59 15.56
CA SER A 39 0.00 -16.85 14.70
C SER A 39 -1.01 -17.80 15.35
N VAL A 40 -2.30 -17.53 15.16
CA VAL A 40 -3.41 -18.35 15.65
C VAL A 40 -4.34 -18.78 14.51
N ASP A 41 -5.18 -19.78 14.76
CA ASP A 41 -6.28 -20.18 13.89
C ASP A 41 -7.51 -19.28 14.13
N ILE A 42 -8.61 -19.50 13.41
CA ILE A 42 -9.85 -18.74 13.59
C ILE A 42 -10.47 -18.89 14.99
N ASN A 43 -10.12 -19.96 15.72
CA ASN A 43 -10.60 -20.25 17.07
C ASN A 43 -9.66 -19.69 18.15
N GLY A 44 -8.54 -19.07 17.76
CA GLY A 44 -7.53 -18.53 18.67
C GLY A 44 -6.48 -19.53 19.17
N ASN A 45 -6.42 -20.75 18.63
CA ASN A 45 -5.44 -21.76 18.99
C ASN A 45 -4.12 -21.57 18.20
N PRO A 46 -2.96 -21.96 18.76
CA PRO A 46 -1.69 -21.97 18.03
C PRO A 46 -1.75 -22.84 16.77
N VAL A 47 -1.22 -22.34 15.66
CA VAL A 47 -1.27 -23.05 14.36
C VAL A 47 -0.04 -23.90 14.07
N LEU A 48 -0.28 -25.07 13.46
CA LEU A 48 0.76 -25.95 12.95
C LEU A 48 1.31 -25.42 11.63
N LYS A 49 2.65 -25.30 11.52
CA LYS A 49 3.33 -24.81 10.31
C LYS A 49 2.98 -25.61 9.05
N GLN A 50 2.78 -26.92 9.18
CA GLN A 50 2.59 -27.82 8.05
C GLN A 50 1.19 -27.75 7.44
N THR A 51 0.15 -27.41 8.21
CA THR A 51 -1.25 -27.51 7.78
C THR A 51 -1.85 -26.19 7.35
N THR A 52 -1.40 -25.07 7.92
CA THR A 52 -1.94 -23.72 7.66
C THR A 52 -0.92 -22.80 6.99
N GLY A 53 -1.40 -21.73 6.37
CA GLY A 53 -0.63 -20.66 5.75
C GLY A 53 0.16 -21.09 4.52
N ASN A 54 1.28 -20.41 4.30
CA ASN A 54 2.23 -20.66 3.21
C ASN A 54 1.53 -20.64 1.84
N TRP A 55 2.11 -21.33 0.85
CA TRP A 55 1.56 -21.45 -0.50
C TRP A 55 0.22 -22.21 -0.60
N LYS A 56 -0.32 -22.75 0.50
CA LYS A 56 -1.67 -23.35 0.51
C LYS A 56 -2.76 -22.27 0.61
N ALA A 57 -2.50 -21.23 1.40
CA ALA A 57 -3.38 -20.08 1.57
C ALA A 57 -3.22 -19.03 0.45
N CYS A 58 -2.00 -18.89 -0.08
CA CYS A 58 -1.67 -17.84 -1.05
C CYS A 58 -2.57 -17.79 -2.31
N PRO A 59 -2.95 -18.91 -2.95
CA PRO A 59 -3.79 -18.86 -4.16
C PRO A 59 -5.13 -18.15 -3.94
N PHE A 60 -5.75 -18.30 -2.77
CA PHE A 60 -7.00 -17.63 -2.42
C PHE A 60 -6.81 -16.11 -2.29
N ILE A 61 -5.72 -15.69 -1.64
CA ILE A 61 -5.40 -14.28 -1.45
C ILE A 61 -5.00 -13.62 -2.77
N LEU A 62 -4.16 -14.28 -3.57
CA LEU A 62 -3.71 -13.80 -4.88
C LEU A 62 -4.86 -13.72 -5.89
N GLY A 63 -5.76 -14.72 -5.89
CA GLY A 63 -6.96 -14.70 -6.71
C GLY A 63 -7.91 -13.58 -6.31
N ASN A 64 -8.08 -13.36 -5.00
CA ASN A 64 -8.89 -12.26 -4.48
C ASN A 64 -8.31 -10.89 -4.90
N GLU A 65 -6.99 -10.70 -4.78
CA GLU A 65 -6.32 -9.48 -5.24
C GLU A 65 -6.52 -9.26 -6.74
N CYS A 66 -6.33 -10.29 -7.56
CA CYS A 66 -6.53 -10.17 -9.01
C CYS A 66 -7.97 -9.74 -9.37
N CYS A 67 -8.97 -10.33 -8.70
CA CYS A 67 -10.38 -10.02 -8.96
C CYS A 67 -10.74 -8.60 -8.49
N GLU A 68 -10.28 -8.19 -7.31
CA GLU A 68 -10.52 -6.84 -6.80
C GLU A 68 -9.84 -5.78 -7.66
N ARG A 69 -8.59 -6.00 -8.10
CA ARG A 69 -7.88 -5.09 -9.02
C ARG A 69 -8.59 -4.97 -10.36
N LEU A 70 -9.04 -6.10 -10.93
CA LEU A 70 -9.84 -6.10 -12.15
C LEU A 70 -11.10 -5.23 -11.97
N ALA A 71 -11.78 -5.38 -10.84
CA ALA A 71 -13.00 -4.63 -10.55
C ALA A 71 -12.76 -3.13 -10.33
N TYR A 72 -11.71 -2.77 -9.58
CA TYR A 72 -11.33 -1.39 -9.33
C TYR A 72 -10.96 -0.65 -10.61
N TYR A 73 -10.03 -1.20 -11.40
CA TYR A 73 -9.63 -0.61 -12.68
C TYR A 73 -10.78 -0.65 -13.69
N GLY A 74 -11.72 -1.60 -13.55
CA GLY A 74 -12.84 -1.76 -14.48
C GLY A 74 -13.76 -0.56 -14.41
N ILE A 75 -13.90 0.01 -13.22
CA ILE A 75 -14.61 1.27 -13.04
C ILE A 75 -13.68 2.45 -13.31
N SER A 76 -12.55 2.51 -12.61
CA SER A 76 -11.71 3.71 -12.56
C SER A 76 -11.19 4.17 -13.92
N SER A 77 -10.87 3.24 -14.83
CA SER A 77 -10.24 3.55 -16.12
C SER A 77 -11.17 4.26 -17.10
N ASN A 78 -12.46 3.97 -17.08
CA ASN A 78 -13.42 4.46 -18.07
C ASN A 78 -14.62 5.21 -17.43
N LEU A 79 -14.56 5.50 -16.13
CA LEU A 79 -15.61 6.20 -15.40
C LEU A 79 -15.92 7.58 -16.01
N VAL A 80 -14.89 8.32 -16.45
CA VAL A 80 -15.07 9.64 -17.08
C VAL A 80 -15.93 9.55 -18.34
N THR A 81 -15.78 8.50 -19.13
CA THR A 81 -16.60 8.23 -20.32
C THR A 81 -18.05 7.94 -19.95
N TYR A 82 -18.31 7.24 -18.85
CA TYR A 82 -19.67 7.02 -18.36
C TYR A 82 -20.33 8.34 -17.93
N LEU A 83 -19.62 9.15 -17.13
CA LEU A 83 -20.14 10.43 -16.64
C LEU A 83 -20.46 11.39 -17.80
N THR A 84 -19.59 11.46 -18.80
CA THR A 84 -19.77 12.34 -19.97
C THR A 84 -20.80 11.80 -20.97
N LYS A 85 -20.70 10.52 -21.39
CA LYS A 85 -21.59 9.97 -22.43
C LYS A 85 -22.96 9.51 -21.93
N LYS A 86 -23.07 9.02 -20.70
CA LYS A 86 -24.33 8.44 -20.17
C LYS A 86 -25.04 9.34 -19.17
N LEU A 87 -24.30 10.00 -18.28
CA LEU A 87 -24.89 10.95 -17.34
C LEU A 87 -24.91 12.40 -17.86
N HIS A 88 -24.34 12.64 -19.04
CA HIS A 88 -24.34 13.93 -19.74
C HIS A 88 -23.73 15.06 -18.90
N GLN A 89 -22.68 14.73 -18.14
CA GLN A 89 -21.87 15.74 -17.45
C GLN A 89 -20.93 16.45 -18.42
N GLU A 90 -20.66 17.73 -18.15
CA GLU A 90 -19.55 18.44 -18.76
C GLU A 90 -18.21 17.80 -18.35
N ASN A 91 -17.23 17.83 -19.25
CA ASN A 91 -15.89 17.28 -19.04
C ASN A 91 -15.25 17.70 -17.70
N VAL A 92 -15.32 18.99 -17.37
CA VAL A 92 -14.77 19.52 -16.11
C VAL A 92 -15.45 18.91 -14.88
N SER A 93 -16.77 18.77 -14.92
CA SER A 93 -17.55 18.16 -13.82
C SER A 93 -17.28 16.66 -13.71
N ALA A 94 -17.22 15.96 -14.85
CA ALA A 94 -16.90 14.55 -14.92
C ALA A 94 -15.51 14.26 -14.35
N ALA A 95 -14.48 14.95 -14.84
CA ALA A 95 -13.11 14.83 -14.35
C ALA A 95 -13.02 15.10 -12.84
N ARG A 96 -13.66 16.17 -12.34
CA ARG A 96 -13.71 16.49 -10.90
C ARG A 96 -14.34 15.36 -10.09
N ASN A 97 -15.45 14.80 -10.54
CA ASN A 97 -16.15 13.72 -9.84
C ASN A 97 -15.31 12.44 -9.82
N VAL A 98 -14.66 12.08 -10.93
CA VAL A 98 -13.73 10.93 -10.99
C VAL A 98 -12.56 11.14 -10.04
N THR A 99 -11.88 12.29 -10.06
CA THR A 99 -10.74 12.54 -9.18
C THR A 99 -11.14 12.61 -7.71
N THR A 100 -12.34 13.13 -7.40
CA THR A 100 -12.88 13.16 -6.03
C THR A 100 -13.15 11.74 -5.53
N TRP A 101 -13.78 10.91 -6.35
CA TRP A 101 -14.01 9.50 -6.02
C TRP A 101 -12.69 8.74 -5.85
N GLN A 102 -11.74 8.91 -6.77
CA GLN A 102 -10.42 8.29 -6.71
C GLN A 102 -9.67 8.72 -5.44
N GLY A 103 -9.66 10.02 -5.11
CA GLY A 103 -9.11 10.53 -3.86
C GLY A 103 -9.78 9.94 -2.63
N THR A 104 -11.11 9.76 -2.66
CA THR A 104 -11.85 9.09 -1.59
C THR A 104 -11.41 7.64 -1.42
N CYS A 105 -11.18 6.90 -2.50
CA CYS A 105 -10.66 5.52 -2.47
C CYS A 105 -9.24 5.40 -1.86
N TYR A 106 -8.50 6.50 -1.76
CA TYR A 106 -7.18 6.57 -1.12
C TYR A 106 -7.23 7.24 0.27
N LEU A 107 -8.36 7.83 0.65
CA LEU A 107 -8.58 8.38 2.00
C LEU A 107 -9.25 7.37 2.93
N THR A 108 -10.23 6.61 2.41
CA THR A 108 -10.94 5.55 3.14
C THR A 108 -10.06 4.42 3.69
N PRO A 109 -8.86 4.09 3.16
CA PRO A 109 -8.03 3.07 3.79
C PRO A 109 -7.50 3.44 5.18
N LEU A 110 -7.47 4.73 5.54
CA LEU A 110 -7.20 5.13 6.93
C LEU A 110 -8.26 4.58 7.90
N ILE A 111 -9.53 4.54 7.47
CA ILE A 111 -10.63 3.95 8.24
C ILE A 111 -10.43 2.44 8.35
N GLY A 112 -10.09 1.79 7.24
CA GLY A 112 -9.79 0.36 7.18
C GLY A 112 -8.68 -0.06 8.14
N ALA A 113 -7.55 0.63 8.08
CA ALA A 113 -6.40 0.37 8.95
C ALA A 113 -6.74 0.53 10.43
N VAL A 114 -7.43 1.62 10.81
CA VAL A 114 -7.84 1.83 12.22
C VAL A 114 -8.73 0.70 12.72
N ILE A 115 -9.70 0.26 11.91
CA ILE A 115 -10.64 -0.80 12.28
C ILE A 115 -9.94 -2.15 12.39
N ALA A 116 -9.07 -2.48 11.43
CA ALA A 116 -8.28 -3.72 11.43
C ALA A 116 -7.36 -3.79 12.65
N ASP A 117 -6.62 -2.72 12.95
CA ASP A 117 -5.62 -2.75 14.01
C ASP A 117 -6.22 -2.59 15.41
N SER A 118 -7.38 -1.94 15.54
CA SER A 118 -7.97 -1.63 16.86
C SER A 118 -9.05 -2.59 17.31
N TYR A 119 -9.85 -3.13 16.39
CA TYR A 119 -11.11 -3.80 16.75
C TYR A 119 -11.27 -5.19 16.15
N TRP A 120 -11.24 -5.30 14.82
CA TRP A 120 -11.75 -6.50 14.14
C TRP A 120 -10.66 -7.47 13.70
N GLY A 121 -9.41 -7.02 13.59
CA GLY A 121 -8.34 -7.77 12.92
C GLY A 121 -8.44 -7.69 11.40
N ARG A 122 -7.33 -7.97 10.71
CA ARG A 122 -7.21 -7.82 9.25
C ARG A 122 -8.25 -8.64 8.47
N TYR A 123 -8.45 -9.90 8.85
CA TYR A 123 -9.38 -10.80 8.16
C TYR A 123 -10.82 -10.31 8.17
N TRP A 124 -11.37 -9.96 9.34
CA TRP A 124 -12.76 -9.51 9.45
C TRP A 124 -12.98 -8.15 8.78
N THR A 125 -11.98 -7.27 8.82
CA THR A 125 -12.01 -6.02 8.05
C THR A 125 -12.07 -6.30 6.55
N ILE A 126 -11.21 -7.18 6.01
CA ILE A 126 -11.28 -7.57 4.59
C ILE A 126 -12.65 -8.14 4.25
N ALA A 127 -13.18 -9.07 5.05
CA ALA A 127 -14.47 -9.72 4.82
C ALA A 127 -15.65 -8.73 4.80
N ALA A 128 -15.74 -7.85 5.81
CA ALA A 128 -16.80 -6.87 5.93
C ALA A 128 -16.74 -5.85 4.77
N PHE A 129 -15.55 -5.29 4.52
CA PHE A 129 -15.39 -4.27 3.48
C PHE A 129 -15.47 -4.84 2.05
N SER A 130 -15.09 -6.10 1.83
CA SER A 130 -15.35 -6.81 0.55
C SER A 130 -16.83 -7.03 0.30
N THR A 131 -17.61 -7.27 1.35
CA THR A 131 -19.08 -7.37 1.26
C THR A 131 -19.69 -6.00 0.89
N ILE A 132 -19.24 -4.92 1.54
CA ILE A 132 -19.65 -3.54 1.20
C ILE A 132 -19.29 -3.20 -0.25
N TYR A 133 -18.08 -3.56 -0.68
CA TYR A 133 -17.64 -3.38 -2.07
C TYR A 133 -18.59 -4.12 -3.02
N PHE A 134 -18.85 -5.41 -2.79
CA PHE A 134 -19.76 -6.19 -3.63
C PHE A 134 -21.17 -5.57 -3.73
N ILE A 135 -21.73 -5.07 -2.61
CA ILE A 135 -23.01 -4.34 -2.62
C ILE A 135 -22.93 -3.06 -3.45
N GLY A 136 -21.83 -2.31 -3.34
CA GLY A 136 -21.58 -1.12 -4.16
C GLY A 136 -21.51 -1.45 -5.64
N MET A 137 -20.84 -2.54 -6.03
CA MET A 137 -20.76 -3.04 -7.41
C MET A 137 -22.12 -3.45 -7.97
N CYS A 138 -22.91 -4.16 -7.17
CA CYS A 138 -24.28 -4.55 -7.53
C CYS A 138 -25.15 -3.31 -7.72
N THR A 139 -25.07 -2.33 -6.82
CA THR A 139 -25.79 -1.05 -6.94
C THR A 139 -25.41 -0.31 -8.21
N LEU A 140 -24.11 -0.22 -8.51
CA LEU A 140 -23.60 0.43 -9.72
C LEU A 140 -24.10 -0.28 -10.99
N THR A 141 -24.03 -1.62 -11.00
CA THR A 141 -24.52 -2.44 -12.12
C THR A 141 -26.02 -2.27 -12.34
N LEU A 142 -26.82 -2.25 -11.27
CA LEU A 142 -28.25 -2.00 -11.33
C LEU A 142 -28.55 -0.60 -11.87
N SER A 143 -27.80 0.42 -11.45
CA SER A 143 -27.96 1.80 -11.95
C SER A 143 -27.72 1.91 -13.46
N ALA A 144 -26.83 1.09 -14.02
CA ALA A 144 -26.52 1.07 -15.45
C ALA A 144 -27.42 0.13 -16.28
N SER A 145 -28.05 -0.87 -15.65
CA SER A 145 -28.80 -1.94 -16.34
C SER A 145 -30.32 -1.75 -16.29
N VAL A 146 -30.86 -1.18 -15.20
CA VAL A 146 -32.31 -1.07 -15.00
C VAL A 146 -32.84 0.16 -15.74
N PRO A 147 -33.82 0.02 -16.66
CA PRO A 147 -34.36 1.13 -17.44
C PRO A 147 -34.90 2.31 -16.61
N ALA A 148 -35.45 2.03 -15.43
CA ALA A 148 -35.95 3.07 -14.52
C ALA A 148 -34.83 3.88 -13.84
N LEU A 149 -33.63 3.30 -13.71
CA LEU A 149 -32.48 3.89 -13.02
C LEU A 149 -31.47 4.53 -13.97
N LYS A 150 -31.59 4.29 -15.28
CA LYS A 150 -30.77 4.94 -16.30
C LYS A 150 -31.46 6.20 -16.87
N PRO A 151 -30.70 7.23 -17.26
CA PRO A 151 -31.24 8.34 -18.02
C PRO A 151 -31.86 7.84 -19.33
N SER A 152 -32.89 8.51 -19.83
CA SER A 152 -33.45 8.20 -21.14
C SER A 152 -32.41 8.46 -22.24
N GLU A 153 -32.41 7.61 -23.26
CA GLU A 153 -31.50 7.76 -24.40
C GLU A 153 -31.75 9.08 -25.12
N CYS A 154 -30.68 9.71 -25.60
CA CYS A 154 -30.78 10.97 -26.33
C CYS A 154 -31.69 10.80 -27.56
N VAL A 155 -32.64 11.72 -27.73
CA VAL A 155 -33.48 11.78 -28.91
C VAL A 155 -32.97 12.93 -29.77
N GLY A 156 -32.19 12.61 -30.80
CA GLY A 156 -31.51 13.62 -31.63
C GLY A 156 -30.41 14.36 -30.84
N SER A 157 -30.48 15.69 -30.80
CA SER A 157 -29.53 16.54 -30.06
C SER A 157 -29.96 16.81 -28.60
N LEU A 158 -31.15 16.37 -28.18
CA LEU A 158 -31.66 16.54 -26.83
C LEU A 158 -31.34 15.31 -25.99
N CYS A 159 -30.34 15.44 -25.13
CA CYS A 159 -30.01 14.47 -24.10
C CYS A 159 -30.57 14.97 -22.75
N PRO A 160 -31.67 14.38 -22.25
CA PRO A 160 -32.18 14.74 -20.94
C PRO A 160 -31.16 14.35 -19.86
N SER A 161 -30.79 15.30 -19.00
CA SER A 161 -29.90 15.04 -17.88
C SER A 161 -30.53 14.02 -16.92
N ALA A 162 -29.69 13.20 -16.27
CA ALA A 162 -30.17 12.21 -15.32
C ALA A 162 -30.96 12.87 -14.18
N THR A 163 -32.01 12.19 -13.72
CA THR A 163 -32.79 12.70 -12.58
C THR A 163 -31.94 12.69 -11.30
N PRO A 164 -32.24 13.55 -10.31
CA PRO A 164 -31.49 13.58 -9.05
C PRO A 164 -31.44 12.22 -8.34
N ALA A 165 -32.50 11.42 -8.44
CA ALA A 165 -32.55 10.07 -7.86
C ALA A 165 -31.60 9.09 -8.56
N GLN A 166 -31.53 9.13 -9.90
CA GLN A 166 -30.60 8.29 -10.68
C GLN A 166 -29.15 8.64 -10.37
N TYR A 167 -28.85 9.94 -10.28
CA TYR A 167 -27.56 10.43 -9.83
C TYR A 167 -27.21 9.95 -8.42
N ALA A 168 -28.14 10.07 -7.47
CA ALA A 168 -27.91 9.67 -6.09
C ALA A 168 -27.62 8.17 -5.96
N ILE A 169 -28.35 7.31 -6.66
CA ILE A 169 -28.14 5.85 -6.63
C ILE A 169 -26.78 5.48 -7.23
N PHE A 170 -26.41 6.09 -8.37
CA PHE A 170 -25.12 5.87 -9.00
C PHE A 170 -23.95 6.25 -8.06
N PHE A 171 -23.98 7.47 -7.51
CA PHE A 171 -22.94 7.95 -6.61
C PHE A 171 -22.93 7.19 -5.27
N PHE A 172 -24.09 6.77 -4.77
CA PHE A 172 -24.16 5.92 -3.59
C PHE A 172 -23.41 4.59 -3.81
N GLY A 173 -23.66 3.91 -4.93
CA GLY A 173 -22.90 2.71 -5.30
C GLY A 173 -21.40 2.98 -5.45
N LEU A 174 -21.05 4.10 -6.09
CA LEU A 174 -19.66 4.51 -6.31
C LEU A 174 -18.90 4.80 -5.00
N TYR A 175 -19.54 5.45 -4.02
CA TYR A 175 -18.92 5.71 -2.71
C TYR A 175 -18.93 4.49 -1.79
N LEU A 176 -19.89 3.55 -1.92
CA LEU A 176 -19.79 2.25 -1.26
C LEU A 176 -18.57 1.46 -1.76
N ILE A 177 -18.28 1.52 -3.06
CA ILE A 177 -17.07 0.94 -3.65
C ILE A 177 -15.82 1.63 -3.07
N ALA A 178 -15.82 2.96 -2.97
CA ALA A 178 -14.71 3.71 -2.38
C ALA A 178 -14.46 3.32 -0.91
N LEU A 179 -15.52 3.12 -0.13
CA LEU A 179 -15.43 2.64 1.24
C LEU A 179 -14.89 1.20 1.28
N GLY A 180 -15.44 0.31 0.45
CA GLY A 180 -15.06 -1.10 0.35
C GLY A 180 -13.59 -1.30 -0.02
N THR A 181 -13.12 -0.69 -1.11
CA THR A 181 -11.69 -0.76 -1.51
C THR A 181 -10.77 -0.17 -0.42
N GLY A 182 -11.23 0.87 0.28
CA GLY A 182 -10.52 1.45 1.42
C GLY A 182 -10.24 0.44 2.52
N GLY A 183 -11.23 -0.32 2.96
CA GLY A 183 -11.02 -1.32 4.02
C GLY A 183 -10.10 -2.47 3.62
N ILE A 184 -10.07 -2.82 2.34
CA ILE A 184 -9.34 -3.97 1.81
C ILE A 184 -7.86 -3.64 1.59
N LYS A 185 -7.56 -2.51 0.92
CA LYS A 185 -6.21 -2.12 0.49
C LYS A 185 -5.10 -2.23 1.55
N PRO A 186 -5.25 -1.73 2.79
CA PRO A 186 -4.18 -1.74 3.78
C PRO A 186 -4.05 -3.10 4.47
N CYS A 187 -5.07 -3.96 4.32
CA CYS A 187 -5.16 -5.22 5.04
C CYS A 187 -4.68 -6.42 4.21
N VAL A 188 -4.97 -6.46 2.90
CA VAL A 188 -4.74 -7.67 2.08
C VAL A 188 -3.26 -8.02 1.90
N SER A 189 -2.41 -7.02 1.63
CA SER A 189 -0.97 -7.24 1.47
C SER A 189 -0.34 -7.73 2.78
N SER A 190 -0.66 -7.09 3.90
CA SER A 190 -0.24 -7.51 5.24
C SER A 190 -0.80 -8.89 5.61
N PHE A 191 -2.07 -9.16 5.33
CA PHE A 191 -2.69 -10.46 5.60
C PHE A 191 -2.05 -11.59 4.77
N GLY A 192 -1.67 -11.32 3.53
CA GLY A 192 -0.89 -12.24 2.71
C GLY A 192 0.52 -12.49 3.28
N ALA A 193 1.16 -11.44 3.78
CA ALA A 193 2.46 -11.51 4.45
C ALA A 193 2.42 -12.31 5.76
N ASP A 194 1.31 -12.25 6.49
CA ASP A 194 1.05 -13.00 7.74
C ASP A 194 0.93 -14.51 7.51
N GLN A 195 0.79 -14.96 6.25
CA GLN A 195 0.73 -16.39 5.95
C GLN A 195 2.11 -17.07 6.03
N PHE A 196 3.19 -16.31 6.24
CA PHE A 196 4.55 -16.80 6.34
C PHE A 196 5.16 -16.41 7.70
N ASP A 197 5.73 -17.39 8.40
CA ASP A 197 6.40 -17.21 9.68
C ASP A 197 7.76 -16.53 9.48
N ASP A 198 7.92 -15.33 10.06
CA ASP A 198 9.15 -14.54 9.96
C ASP A 198 10.32 -15.15 10.76
N THR A 199 10.05 -16.06 11.70
CA THR A 199 11.07 -16.78 12.49
C THR A 199 11.69 -17.94 11.72
N ASP A 200 10.99 -18.48 10.71
CA ASP A 200 11.48 -19.56 9.88
C ASP A 200 12.24 -19.00 8.65
N PRO A 201 13.55 -19.28 8.51
CA PRO A 201 14.34 -18.79 7.39
C PRO A 201 13.83 -19.29 6.02
N THR A 202 13.20 -20.46 5.98
CA THR A 202 12.66 -21.04 4.73
C THR A 202 11.37 -20.36 4.30
N GLU A 203 10.47 -20.05 5.24
CA GLU A 203 9.24 -19.32 4.94
C GLU A 203 9.51 -17.86 4.61
N ARG A 204 10.52 -17.24 5.24
CA ARG A 204 10.94 -15.86 4.93
C ARG A 204 11.36 -15.66 3.46
N VAL A 205 12.04 -16.63 2.86
CA VAL A 205 12.39 -16.56 1.43
C VAL A 205 11.14 -16.73 0.55
N LYS A 206 10.23 -17.62 0.93
CA LYS A 206 8.96 -17.84 0.22
C LYS A 206 8.05 -16.60 0.26
N LYS A 207 8.04 -15.86 1.37
CA LYS A 207 7.35 -14.58 1.53
C LYS A 207 7.78 -13.54 0.49
N GLY A 208 9.08 -13.45 0.19
CA GLY A 208 9.58 -12.60 -0.89
C GLY A 208 9.01 -12.98 -2.26
N SER A 209 8.94 -14.29 -2.55
CA SER A 209 8.31 -14.78 -3.77
C SER A 209 6.80 -14.53 -3.82
N PHE A 210 6.09 -14.52 -2.68
CA PHE A 210 4.68 -14.17 -2.62
C PHE A 210 4.44 -12.74 -3.10
N PHE A 211 5.23 -11.76 -2.65
CA PHE A 211 5.09 -10.37 -3.11
C PHE A 211 5.32 -10.21 -4.61
N ASN A 212 6.23 -10.97 -5.21
CA ASN A 212 6.40 -10.99 -6.66
C ASN A 212 5.14 -11.49 -7.39
N TRP A 213 4.53 -12.57 -6.90
CA TRP A 213 3.28 -13.09 -7.45
C TRP A 213 2.09 -12.16 -7.19
N PHE A 214 2.05 -11.51 -6.04
CA PHE A 214 1.05 -10.49 -5.69
C PHE A 214 1.09 -9.34 -6.71
N TYR A 215 2.29 -8.82 -6.96
CA TYR A 215 2.51 -7.78 -7.96
C TYR A 215 2.12 -8.24 -9.39
N PHE A 216 2.46 -9.48 -9.75
CA PHE A 216 2.03 -10.06 -11.02
C PHE A 216 0.50 -10.13 -11.14
N SER A 217 -0.20 -10.60 -10.10
CA SER A 217 -1.66 -10.65 -10.04
C SER A 217 -2.32 -9.28 -10.24
N ILE A 218 -1.75 -8.23 -9.63
CA ILE A 218 -2.23 -6.85 -9.81
C ILE A 218 -2.17 -6.44 -11.28
N ASN A 219 -1.01 -6.66 -11.93
CA ASN A 219 -0.81 -6.30 -13.33
C ASN A 219 -1.72 -7.09 -14.28
N VAL A 220 -1.93 -8.38 -14.03
CA VAL A 220 -2.87 -9.20 -14.81
C VAL A 220 -4.30 -8.67 -14.69
N GLY A 221 -4.76 -8.36 -13.47
CA GLY A 221 -6.07 -7.76 -13.24
C GLY A 221 -6.23 -6.42 -13.95
N ALA A 222 -5.23 -5.55 -13.87
CA ALA A 222 -5.21 -4.26 -14.55
C ALA A 222 -5.23 -4.39 -16.08
N LEU A 223 -4.43 -5.30 -16.66
CA LEU A 223 -4.40 -5.56 -18.11
C LEU A 223 -5.75 -6.00 -18.64
N ILE A 224 -6.38 -7.00 -18.01
CA ILE A 224 -7.71 -7.49 -18.42
C ILE A 224 -8.74 -6.35 -18.32
N SER A 225 -8.61 -5.53 -17.28
CA SER A 225 -9.52 -4.43 -17.06
C SER A 225 -9.40 -3.33 -18.12
N HIS A 226 -8.20 -2.77 -18.31
CA HIS A 226 -7.93 -1.71 -19.29
C HIS A 226 -8.20 -2.16 -20.74
N SER A 227 -8.05 -3.46 -21.05
CA SER A 227 -8.32 -4.00 -22.38
C SER A 227 -9.76 -4.50 -22.54
N LEU A 228 -10.06 -5.69 -22.01
CA LEU A 228 -11.31 -6.41 -22.24
C LEU A 228 -12.52 -5.72 -21.62
N ILE A 229 -12.44 -5.32 -20.35
CA ILE A 229 -13.59 -4.73 -19.64
C ILE A 229 -13.96 -3.38 -20.26
N VAL A 230 -12.98 -2.52 -20.53
CA VAL A 230 -13.21 -1.25 -21.22
C VAL A 230 -13.81 -1.48 -22.62
N TRP A 231 -13.32 -2.48 -23.36
CA TRP A 231 -13.91 -2.83 -24.66
C TRP A 231 -15.38 -3.26 -24.56
N ILE A 232 -15.73 -4.06 -23.54
CA ILE A 232 -17.11 -4.47 -23.28
C ILE A 232 -17.97 -3.25 -22.93
N GLN A 233 -17.48 -2.33 -22.11
CA GLN A 233 -18.22 -1.11 -21.72
C GLN A 233 -18.59 -0.24 -22.93
N ASP A 234 -17.63 -0.01 -23.82
CA ASP A 234 -17.82 0.87 -24.98
C ASP A 234 -18.57 0.22 -26.14
N ASN A 235 -18.48 -1.12 -26.31
CA ASN A 235 -19.07 -1.83 -27.47
C ASN A 235 -20.29 -2.70 -27.14
N ALA A 236 -20.29 -3.40 -26.00
CA ALA A 236 -21.37 -4.31 -25.59
C ALA A 236 -22.32 -3.69 -24.54
N GLY A 237 -21.90 -2.61 -23.89
CA GLY A 237 -22.72 -1.79 -23.01
C GLY A 237 -22.31 -1.83 -21.54
N TRP A 238 -22.71 -0.78 -20.82
CA TRP A 238 -22.28 -0.52 -19.44
C TRP A 238 -22.85 -1.49 -18.40
N GLY A 239 -24.03 -2.07 -18.64
CA GLY A 239 -24.59 -3.09 -17.75
C GLY A 239 -23.71 -4.32 -17.64
N LEU A 240 -23.24 -4.86 -18.77
CA LEU A 240 -22.25 -5.95 -18.79
C LEU A 240 -20.87 -5.47 -18.31
N GLY A 241 -20.49 -4.26 -18.71
CA GLY A 241 -19.22 -3.65 -18.35
C GLY A 241 -19.01 -3.43 -16.84
N PHE A 242 -20.06 -3.22 -16.05
CA PHE A 242 -20.00 -3.21 -14.58
C PHE A 242 -20.38 -4.56 -13.96
N GLY A 243 -21.27 -5.32 -14.61
CA GLY A 243 -21.73 -6.62 -14.12
C GLY A 243 -20.67 -7.71 -14.11
N ILE A 244 -19.78 -7.75 -15.10
CA ILE A 244 -18.65 -8.71 -15.12
C ILE A 244 -17.70 -8.44 -13.94
N PRO A 245 -17.17 -7.23 -13.74
CA PRO A 245 -16.45 -6.86 -12.52
C PRO A 245 -17.18 -7.23 -11.21
N ALA A 246 -18.49 -6.99 -11.14
CA ALA A 246 -19.28 -7.34 -9.96
C ALA A 246 -19.32 -8.85 -9.71
N LEU A 247 -19.46 -9.66 -10.76
CA LEU A 247 -19.42 -11.12 -10.67
C LEU A 247 -18.06 -11.61 -10.16
N PHE A 248 -16.96 -11.09 -10.72
CA PHE A 248 -15.60 -11.43 -10.26
C PHE A 248 -15.39 -11.03 -8.79
N MET A 249 -15.91 -9.88 -8.35
CA MET A 249 -15.86 -9.49 -6.94
C MET A 249 -16.67 -10.46 -6.05
N GLY A 250 -17.81 -10.97 -6.52
CA GLY A 250 -18.58 -12.00 -5.82
C GLY A 250 -17.81 -13.33 -5.70
N ILE A 251 -17.13 -13.75 -6.77
CA ILE A 251 -16.24 -14.93 -6.77
C ILE A 251 -15.06 -14.71 -5.82
N SER A 252 -14.49 -13.50 -5.81
CA SER A 252 -13.43 -13.08 -4.89
C SER A 252 -13.85 -13.29 -3.44
N LEU A 253 -15.05 -12.84 -3.09
CA LEU A 253 -15.59 -12.97 -1.73
C LEU A 253 -15.80 -14.44 -1.33
N THR A 254 -16.40 -15.25 -2.21
CA THR A 254 -16.67 -16.67 -1.91
C THR A 254 -15.38 -17.48 -1.79
N THR A 255 -14.40 -17.22 -2.65
CA THR A 255 -13.08 -17.87 -2.58
C THR A 255 -12.29 -17.43 -1.34
N PHE A 256 -12.35 -16.15 -0.97
CA PHE A 256 -11.72 -15.66 0.27
C PHE A 256 -12.25 -16.40 1.50
N PHE A 257 -13.57 -16.53 1.66
CA PHE A 257 -14.18 -17.28 2.77
C PHE A 257 -13.88 -18.79 2.69
N SER A 258 -13.79 -19.36 1.49
CA SER A 258 -13.45 -20.79 1.34
C SER A 258 -12.04 -21.12 1.83
N GLY A 259 -11.11 -20.16 1.77
CA GLY A 259 -9.75 -20.28 2.27
C GLY A 259 -9.59 -20.17 3.79
N THR A 260 -10.64 -19.77 4.53
CA THR A 260 -10.60 -19.51 5.99
C THR A 260 -9.91 -20.58 6.83
N PRO A 261 -10.15 -21.89 6.64
CA PRO A 261 -9.51 -22.94 7.45
C PRO A 261 -8.00 -23.02 7.25
N LEU A 262 -7.49 -22.46 6.15
CA LEU A 262 -6.08 -22.50 5.78
C LEU A 262 -5.33 -21.24 6.22
N TYR A 263 -6.01 -20.16 6.62
CA TYR A 263 -5.35 -18.91 6.97
C TYR A 263 -4.72 -18.94 8.36
N ARG A 264 -3.60 -18.21 8.48
CA ARG A 264 -2.98 -17.84 9.74
C ARG A 264 -3.43 -16.43 10.12
N PHE A 265 -3.76 -16.24 11.40
CA PHE A 265 -4.26 -14.97 11.93
C PHE A 265 -3.26 -14.40 12.91
N GLN A 266 -2.87 -13.14 12.68
CA GLN A 266 -2.05 -12.37 13.60
C GLN A 266 -2.94 -11.61 14.59
N LYS A 267 -2.51 -11.53 15.85
CA LYS A 267 -3.22 -10.76 16.88
C LYS A 267 -3.06 -9.26 16.60
N SER A 268 -4.09 -8.48 16.87
CA SER A 268 -4.08 -7.03 16.63
C SER A 268 -3.15 -6.31 17.61
N GLU A 269 -2.12 -5.64 17.08
CA GLU A 269 -1.09 -4.91 17.86
C GLU A 269 -1.51 -3.47 18.26
N GLY A 270 -2.78 -3.11 18.05
CA GLY A 270 -3.34 -1.79 18.34
C GLY A 270 -2.99 -0.71 17.30
N SER A 271 -3.91 0.25 17.07
CA SER A 271 -3.70 1.25 16.02
C SER A 271 -2.53 2.19 16.31
N PRO A 272 -1.60 2.35 15.37
CA PRO A 272 -0.47 3.24 15.57
C PRO A 272 -0.85 4.72 15.39
N LEU A 273 -1.95 5.02 14.70
CA LEU A 273 -2.59 6.34 14.75
C LEU A 273 -3.00 6.73 16.17
N SER A 274 -3.45 5.77 16.99
CA SER A 274 -3.72 6.02 18.40
C SER A 274 -2.42 6.34 19.16
N ARG A 275 -1.31 5.66 18.85
CA ARG A 275 0.02 5.97 19.41
C ARG A 275 0.49 7.38 19.07
N ILE A 276 0.39 7.79 17.80
CA ILE A 276 0.73 9.14 17.35
C ILE A 276 -0.12 10.19 18.06
N SER A 277 -1.43 9.95 18.14
CA SER A 277 -2.37 10.84 18.81
C SER A 277 -2.05 10.97 20.31
N LYS A 278 -1.67 9.87 20.98
CA LYS A 278 -1.21 9.88 22.38
C LYS A 278 0.02 10.77 22.55
N VAL A 279 1.05 10.58 21.73
CA VAL A 279 2.28 11.39 21.81
C VAL A 279 1.96 12.88 21.65
N LEU A 280 1.19 13.25 20.63
CA LEU A 280 0.79 14.64 20.42
C LEU A 280 0.04 15.21 21.62
N VAL A 281 -1.00 14.52 22.09
CA VAL A 281 -1.82 14.97 23.23
C VAL A 281 -0.97 15.12 24.50
N VAL A 282 -0.08 14.17 24.79
CA VAL A 282 0.77 14.21 25.98
C VAL A 282 1.82 15.32 25.85
N SER A 283 2.46 15.50 24.69
CA SER A 283 3.41 16.61 24.45
C SER A 283 2.75 17.97 24.64
N PHE A 284 1.52 18.17 24.15
CA PHE A 284 0.76 19.42 24.37
C PHE A 284 0.34 19.63 25.82
N ARG A 285 -0.06 18.58 26.53
CA ARG A 285 -0.37 18.67 27.97
C ARG A 285 0.86 19.03 28.80
N LYS A 286 2.02 18.52 28.42
CA LYS A 286 3.31 18.74 29.08
C LYS A 286 4.07 19.94 28.48
N TRP A 287 3.41 20.80 27.68
CA TRP A 287 4.05 21.89 26.94
C TRP A 287 4.82 22.88 27.84
N ASN A 288 4.33 23.13 29.05
CA ASN A 288 4.95 24.09 29.99
C ASN A 288 6.06 23.49 30.86
N LEU A 289 6.39 22.19 30.73
CA LEU A 289 7.46 21.58 31.50
C LEU A 289 8.84 21.99 30.97
N GLU A 290 9.79 22.17 31.88
CA GLU A 290 11.19 22.37 31.53
C GLU A 290 11.79 21.07 30.98
N PHE A 291 12.72 21.21 30.03
CA PHE A 291 13.39 20.05 29.46
C PHE A 291 14.40 19.48 30.44
N PRO A 292 14.39 18.16 30.69
CA PRO A 292 15.44 17.55 31.49
C PRO A 292 16.80 17.72 30.79
N THR A 293 17.83 18.02 31.57
CA THR A 293 19.19 18.27 31.09
C THR A 293 19.88 17.00 30.60
N ASP A 294 19.38 15.83 31.01
CA ASP A 294 19.96 14.53 30.66
C ASP A 294 18.93 13.60 29.99
N SER A 295 19.28 13.06 28.82
CA SER A 295 18.46 12.18 27.98
C SER A 295 18.15 10.83 28.63
N SER A 296 18.93 10.45 29.65
CA SER A 296 18.77 9.25 30.48
C SER A 296 17.51 9.26 31.35
N SER A 297 16.91 10.43 31.56
CA SER A 297 15.73 10.63 32.41
C SER A 297 14.39 10.44 31.70
N LEU A 298 14.40 10.21 30.38
CA LEU A 298 13.20 9.97 29.59
C LEU A 298 12.68 8.54 29.78
N TYR A 299 11.37 8.38 29.81
CA TYR A 299 10.72 7.09 30.02
C TYR A 299 10.95 6.14 28.83
N GLU A 300 11.59 5.01 29.11
CA GLU A 300 11.66 3.87 28.20
C GLU A 300 11.39 2.58 28.99
N THR A 301 10.79 1.60 28.33
CA THR A 301 10.50 0.29 28.92
C THR A 301 11.79 -0.41 29.37
N GLN A 302 11.79 -1.11 30.52
CA GLN A 302 13.02 -1.73 31.06
C GLN A 302 13.44 -3.01 30.30
N ASP A 303 12.52 -3.68 29.61
CA ASP A 303 12.79 -4.93 28.88
C ASP A 303 13.65 -4.73 27.62
N LYS A 304 14.30 -5.79 27.11
CA LYS A 304 14.98 -5.75 25.79
C LYS A 304 14.01 -5.45 24.63
N ASN A 305 12.73 -5.70 24.84
CA ASN A 305 11.65 -5.44 23.90
C ASN A 305 11.20 -3.98 24.03
N SER A 306 10.81 -3.36 22.91
CA SER A 306 10.22 -2.02 22.98
C SER A 306 8.80 -2.07 23.56
N ALA A 307 8.26 -0.93 23.99
CA ALA A 307 6.85 -0.81 24.40
C ALA A 307 5.85 -1.21 23.29
N ILE A 308 6.35 -1.44 22.08
CA ILE A 308 5.63 -1.93 20.91
C ILE A 308 6.14 -3.34 20.64
N GLU A 309 5.27 -4.33 20.80
CA GLU A 309 5.56 -5.72 20.47
C GLU A 309 5.98 -5.81 18.99
N GLY A 310 7.12 -6.43 18.69
CA GLY A 310 7.67 -6.53 17.32
C GLY A 310 8.50 -5.33 16.81
N SER A 311 8.55 -4.19 17.51
CA SER A 311 9.41 -3.06 17.14
C SER A 311 10.74 -3.04 17.90
N ARG A 312 11.78 -2.48 17.27
CA ARG A 312 13.08 -2.22 17.93
C ARG A 312 13.02 -0.90 18.66
N LYS A 313 13.71 -0.83 19.80
CA LYS A 313 13.92 0.44 20.51
C LYS A 313 14.64 1.43 19.59
N LEU A 314 14.06 2.62 19.46
CA LEU A 314 14.64 3.72 18.69
C LEU A 314 15.54 4.56 19.60
N ARG A 315 16.68 5.01 19.08
CA ARG A 315 17.56 5.93 19.79
C ARG A 315 16.96 7.33 19.80
N HIS A 316 17.13 8.04 20.92
CA HIS A 316 16.71 9.43 21.06
C HIS A 316 17.49 10.33 20.09
N THR A 317 16.80 11.29 19.49
CA THR A 317 17.39 12.29 18.59
C THR A 317 17.13 13.72 19.09
N ASP A 318 18.13 14.60 18.97
CA ASP A 318 18.05 16.01 19.41
C ASP A 318 17.07 16.92 18.64
N GLY A 319 16.53 16.47 17.51
CA GLY A 319 15.56 17.26 16.73
C GLY A 319 14.13 17.17 17.29
N LEU A 320 13.34 18.24 17.12
CA LEU A 320 11.94 18.32 17.58
C LEU A 320 11.78 18.05 19.10
N LYS A 321 12.66 18.63 19.92
CA LYS A 321 12.72 18.38 21.38
C LYS A 321 11.38 18.54 22.09
N TRP A 322 10.50 19.44 21.65
CA TRP A 322 9.16 19.62 22.24
C TRP A 322 8.32 18.34 22.29
N LEU A 323 8.54 17.38 21.39
CA LEU A 323 7.87 16.08 21.43
C LEU A 323 8.39 15.19 22.58
N ASP A 324 9.65 15.36 22.98
CA ASP A 324 10.28 14.61 24.09
C ASP A 324 9.62 14.87 25.43
N LYS A 325 8.87 15.97 25.55
CA LYS A 325 8.05 16.25 26.73
C LYS A 325 7.02 15.16 27.01
N ALA A 326 6.60 14.39 25.99
CA ALA A 326 5.71 13.26 26.19
C ALA A 326 6.34 12.09 26.94
N ALA A 327 7.67 11.98 26.92
CA ALA A 327 8.42 10.95 27.62
C ALA A 327 8.93 11.37 29.00
N ILE A 328 8.59 12.57 29.49
CA ILE A 328 8.91 13.00 30.86
C ILE A 328 8.00 12.25 31.85
N LEU A 329 8.59 11.53 32.78
CA LEU A 329 7.91 10.91 33.93
C LEU A 329 7.65 11.97 35.01
N LEU A 330 6.39 12.17 35.42
CA LEU A 330 6.08 12.86 36.67
C LEU A 330 5.77 11.84 37.78
N GLU A 331 6.10 12.15 39.02
CA GLU A 331 5.81 11.30 40.19
C GLU A 331 4.32 10.96 40.34
N ASN A 332 3.42 11.83 39.84
CA ASN A 332 1.98 11.58 39.84
C ASN A 332 1.51 10.59 38.76
N ASP A 333 2.35 10.25 37.78
CA ASP A 333 2.03 9.30 36.71
C ASP A 333 2.27 7.83 37.14
N VAL A 334 3.02 7.61 38.23
CA VAL A 334 3.38 6.28 38.77
C VAL A 334 2.37 5.76 39.81
N LYS A 335 1.52 6.64 40.37
CA LYS A 335 0.60 6.32 41.49
C LYS A 335 -0.56 5.35 41.13
N THR A 336 -0.57 4.74 39.95
CA THR A 336 -1.66 3.86 39.46
C THR A 336 -1.11 2.52 38.96
N GLY A 337 -0.51 1.73 39.86
CA GLY A 337 -0.04 0.37 39.57
C GLY A 337 1.24 0.29 38.72
N ASP A 338 1.78 -0.94 38.57
CA ASP A 338 3.08 -1.27 37.92
C ASP A 338 3.23 -0.80 36.46
N HIS A 339 2.20 -0.22 35.84
CA HIS A 339 2.23 0.28 34.47
C HIS A 339 1.74 1.73 34.38
N PRO A 340 2.58 2.68 33.92
CA PRO A 340 2.16 4.08 33.77
C PRO A 340 1.03 4.21 32.76
N ASN A 341 0.08 5.10 33.02
CA ASN A 341 -1.07 5.32 32.15
C ASN A 341 -0.61 5.82 30.77
N GLN A 342 -0.91 5.06 29.71
CA GLN A 342 -0.48 5.31 28.33
C GLN A 342 -0.96 6.66 27.75
N TRP A 343 -1.94 7.32 28.37
CA TRP A 343 -2.44 8.66 27.99
C TRP A 343 -1.85 9.80 28.82
N ARG A 344 -0.89 9.50 29.70
CA ARG A 344 -0.16 10.48 30.53
C ARG A 344 1.34 10.45 30.28
N THR A 345 1.89 9.31 29.87
CA THR A 345 3.32 9.16 29.57
C THR A 345 3.50 8.24 28.36
N CYS A 346 4.40 8.63 27.44
CA CYS A 346 4.77 7.84 26.26
C CYS A 346 6.23 7.39 26.37
N SER A 347 6.59 6.30 25.71
CA SER A 347 7.99 5.85 25.63
C SER A 347 8.80 6.69 24.64
N VAL A 348 10.12 6.80 24.83
CA VAL A 348 11.04 7.42 23.86
C VAL A 348 10.86 6.82 22.46
N THR A 349 10.72 5.50 22.38
CA THR A 349 10.46 4.82 21.10
C THR A 349 9.22 5.34 20.39
N GLN A 350 8.10 5.57 21.09
CA GLN A 350 6.88 6.15 20.51
C GLN A 350 7.05 7.60 20.06
N VAL A 351 7.87 8.38 20.77
CA VAL A 351 8.16 9.77 20.43
C VAL A 351 9.04 9.85 19.17
N GLU A 352 10.10 9.06 19.12
CA GLU A 352 11.01 9.00 17.95
C GLU A 352 10.29 8.48 16.71
N GLU A 353 9.37 7.53 16.89
CA GLU A 353 8.42 7.07 15.86
C GLU A 353 7.67 8.25 15.21
N LEU A 354 7.15 9.20 16.00
CA LEU A 354 6.49 10.40 15.48
C LEU A 354 7.46 11.40 14.84
N LYS A 355 8.65 11.59 15.42
CA LYS A 355 9.68 12.48 14.85
C LYS A 355 10.09 12.02 13.45
N ILE A 356 10.25 10.72 13.23
CA ILE A 356 10.56 10.14 11.93
C ILE A 356 9.47 10.50 10.91
N LEU A 357 8.19 10.34 11.26
CA LEU A 357 7.07 10.72 10.38
C LEU A 357 7.11 12.18 9.95
N ILE A 358 7.33 13.09 10.92
CA ILE A 358 7.37 14.52 10.65
C ILE A 358 8.53 14.85 9.69
N ARG A 359 9.69 14.20 9.85
CA ARG A 359 10.84 14.37 8.94
C ARG A 359 10.60 13.78 7.55
N MET A 360 9.75 12.75 7.43
CA MET A 360 9.38 12.16 6.13
C MET A 360 8.32 12.96 5.38
N PHE A 361 7.54 13.80 6.08
CA PHE A 361 6.43 14.57 5.50
C PHE A 361 6.81 15.43 4.28
N PRO A 362 7.95 16.16 4.24
CA PRO A 362 8.31 16.94 3.06
C PRO A 362 8.53 16.08 1.81
N ILE A 363 9.13 14.90 1.97
CA ILE A 363 9.40 13.98 0.85
C ILE A 363 8.09 13.38 0.36
N TRP A 364 7.21 13.01 1.29
CA TRP A 364 5.84 12.61 0.96
C TRP A 364 5.09 13.71 0.20
N ALA A 365 5.20 14.97 0.63
CA ALA A 365 4.51 16.10 -0.01
C ALA A 365 4.95 16.31 -1.46
N CYS A 366 6.22 16.03 -1.80
CA CYS A 366 6.69 16.03 -3.20
C CYS A 366 5.94 15.01 -4.08
N GLY A 367 5.47 13.89 -3.49
CA GLY A 367 4.66 12.87 -4.18
C GLY A 367 3.26 13.34 -4.59
N ILE A 368 2.73 14.41 -4.01
CA ILE A 368 1.40 14.96 -4.36
C ILE A 368 1.36 15.37 -5.84
N VAL A 369 2.45 15.94 -6.35
CA VAL A 369 2.57 16.34 -7.77
C VAL A 369 2.49 15.11 -8.68
N PHE A 370 3.15 14.01 -8.30
CA PHE A 370 3.06 12.75 -9.05
C PHE A 370 1.62 12.23 -9.09
N SER A 371 0.93 12.22 -7.95
CA SER A 371 -0.48 11.81 -7.85
C SER A 371 -1.41 12.68 -8.71
N ALA A 372 -1.11 13.98 -8.83
CA ALA A 372 -1.86 14.88 -9.71
C ALA A 372 -1.69 14.53 -11.20
N VAL A 373 -0.49 14.10 -11.61
CA VAL A 373 -0.23 13.58 -12.96
C VAL A 373 -0.94 12.25 -13.17
N TYR A 374 -0.87 11.33 -12.20
CA TYR A 374 -1.57 10.04 -12.25
C TYR A 374 -3.09 10.21 -12.47
N ALA A 375 -3.70 11.18 -11.79
CA ALA A 375 -5.13 11.47 -11.92
C ALA A 375 -5.54 11.93 -13.34
N GLN A 376 -4.61 12.49 -14.14
CA GLN A 376 -4.90 12.89 -15.53
C GLN A 376 -5.09 11.67 -16.44
N MET A 377 -4.48 10.53 -16.10
CA MET A 377 -4.51 9.31 -16.91
C MET A 377 -5.92 8.75 -17.05
N SER A 378 -6.72 8.74 -15.97
CA SER A 378 -8.11 8.24 -15.96
C SER A 378 -9.14 9.30 -16.36
N THR A 379 -8.73 10.54 -16.62
CA THR A 379 -9.61 11.67 -16.91
C THR A 379 -9.24 12.36 -18.23
N MET A 380 -8.41 13.39 -18.19
CA MET A 380 -8.08 14.25 -19.33
C MET A 380 -7.44 13.47 -20.49
N PHE A 381 -6.63 12.44 -20.22
CA PHE A 381 -6.05 11.64 -21.29
C PHE A 381 -7.11 10.83 -22.05
N VAL A 382 -8.13 10.34 -21.34
CA VAL A 382 -9.26 9.63 -21.95
C VAL A 382 -10.12 10.61 -22.77
N GLU A 383 -10.41 11.79 -22.23
CA GLU A 383 -11.17 12.82 -22.94
C GLU A 383 -10.45 13.32 -24.21
N GLN A 384 -9.13 13.49 -24.14
CA GLN A 384 -8.29 13.76 -25.31
C GLN A 384 -8.45 12.65 -26.35
N GLY A 385 -8.35 11.38 -25.93
CA GLY A 385 -8.49 10.22 -26.82
C GLY A 385 -9.89 10.08 -27.43
N MET A 386 -10.94 10.54 -26.74
CA MET A 386 -12.32 10.57 -27.27
C MET A 386 -12.45 11.49 -28.50
N MET A 387 -11.60 12.50 -28.63
CA MET A 387 -11.59 13.47 -29.73
C MET A 387 -10.53 13.15 -30.81
N MET A 388 -10.00 11.93 -30.80
CA MET A 388 -9.00 11.43 -31.75
C MET A 388 -9.56 10.26 -32.58
N ASN A 389 -8.90 9.94 -33.69
CA ASN A 389 -9.26 8.80 -34.52
C ASN A 389 -8.92 7.48 -33.80
N THR A 390 -9.96 6.74 -33.44
CA THR A 390 -9.93 5.47 -32.71
C THR A 390 -9.98 4.23 -33.61
N ASN A 391 -10.09 4.42 -34.93
CA ASN A 391 -10.21 3.31 -35.87
C ASN A 391 -8.84 2.79 -36.29
N VAL A 392 -8.65 1.48 -36.17
CA VAL A 392 -7.49 0.73 -36.66
C VAL A 392 -8.00 -0.34 -37.62
N GLY A 393 -7.99 -0.02 -38.91
CA GLY A 393 -8.67 -0.84 -39.91
C GLY A 393 -10.17 -0.93 -39.62
N SER A 394 -10.68 -2.14 -39.40
CA SER A 394 -12.08 -2.41 -39.05
C SER A 394 -12.37 -2.37 -37.54
N PHE A 395 -11.34 -2.31 -36.69
CA PHE A 395 -11.50 -2.37 -35.24
C PHE A 395 -11.47 -0.98 -34.62
N ARG A 396 -12.42 -0.68 -33.73
CA ARG A 396 -12.48 0.57 -32.99
C ARG A 396 -11.94 0.37 -31.58
N ILE A 397 -10.82 1.01 -31.27
CA ILE A 397 -10.20 0.94 -29.95
C ILE A 397 -10.90 1.94 -29.01
N PRO A 398 -11.40 1.51 -27.84
CA PRO A 398 -11.92 2.44 -26.84
C PRO A 398 -10.82 3.40 -26.35
N PRO A 399 -11.11 4.71 -26.20
CA PRO A 399 -10.11 5.67 -25.74
C PRO A 399 -9.44 5.30 -24.41
N ALA A 400 -10.23 4.83 -23.43
CA ALA A 400 -9.71 4.43 -22.13
C ALA A 400 -8.77 3.20 -22.21
N SER A 401 -8.85 2.38 -23.26
CA SER A 401 -7.99 1.19 -23.40
C SER A 401 -6.53 1.51 -23.71
N ILE A 402 -6.21 2.75 -24.08
CA ILE A 402 -4.82 3.18 -24.26
C ILE A 402 -4.02 3.10 -22.95
N SER A 403 -4.69 3.14 -21.79
CA SER A 403 -4.09 2.84 -20.48
C SER A 403 -3.46 1.45 -20.38
N THR A 404 -3.71 0.53 -21.31
CA THR A 404 -2.98 -0.74 -21.40
C THR A 404 -1.48 -0.52 -21.65
N PHE A 405 -1.10 0.54 -22.37
CA PHE A 405 0.32 0.84 -22.64
C PHE A 405 1.10 1.27 -21.41
N ASP A 406 0.42 1.83 -20.41
CA ASP A 406 1.01 2.11 -19.10
C ASP A 406 1.41 0.80 -18.41
N VAL A 407 0.48 -0.16 -18.30
CA VAL A 407 0.78 -1.48 -17.70
C VAL A 407 1.84 -2.25 -18.48
N ILE A 408 1.83 -2.18 -19.81
CA ILE A 408 2.91 -2.75 -20.65
C ILE A 408 4.26 -2.09 -20.34
N SER A 409 4.28 -0.77 -20.17
CA SER A 409 5.48 -0.02 -19.79
C SER A 409 6.00 -0.48 -18.43
N VAL A 410 5.12 -0.62 -17.45
CA VAL A 410 5.46 -1.12 -16.11
C VAL A 410 6.08 -2.52 -16.19
N ILE A 411 5.41 -3.47 -16.87
CA ILE A 411 5.91 -4.84 -17.09
C ILE A 411 7.26 -4.85 -17.81
N PHE A 412 7.51 -3.89 -18.70
CA PHE A 412 8.79 -3.73 -19.39
C PHE A 412 9.88 -3.14 -18.48
N TRP A 413 9.59 -2.08 -17.72
CA TRP A 413 10.58 -1.36 -16.93
C TRP A 413 10.98 -2.10 -15.65
N VAL A 414 10.11 -2.91 -15.03
CA VAL A 414 10.48 -3.68 -13.83
C VAL A 414 11.69 -4.61 -14.10
N PRO A 415 11.66 -5.51 -15.11
CA PRO A 415 12.81 -6.36 -15.40
C PRO A 415 14.02 -5.58 -15.91
N VAL A 416 13.81 -4.50 -16.67
CA VAL A 416 14.92 -3.65 -17.15
C VAL A 416 15.64 -3.00 -15.97
N TYR A 417 14.90 -2.51 -14.98
CA TYR A 417 15.47 -1.93 -13.77
C TYR A 417 16.26 -2.98 -12.98
N ASP A 418 15.68 -4.14 -12.71
CA ASP A 418 16.31 -5.16 -11.86
C ASP A 418 17.47 -5.89 -12.54
N ARG A 419 17.34 -6.23 -13.83
CA ARG A 419 18.31 -7.08 -14.56
C ARG A 419 19.35 -6.30 -15.34
N ILE A 420 19.07 -5.06 -15.74
CA ILE A 420 19.97 -4.27 -16.59
C ILE A 420 20.51 -3.08 -15.80
N LEU A 421 19.64 -2.20 -15.32
CA LEU A 421 20.07 -0.96 -14.66
C LEU A 421 20.74 -1.22 -13.32
N THR A 422 20.16 -2.05 -12.46
CA THR A 422 20.72 -2.35 -11.14
C THR A 422 22.15 -2.91 -11.20
N PRO A 423 22.47 -3.98 -11.96
CA PRO A 423 23.84 -4.48 -12.03
C PRO A 423 24.79 -3.51 -12.74
N PHE A 424 24.32 -2.72 -13.71
CA PHE A 424 25.12 -1.68 -14.33
C PHE A 424 25.48 -0.59 -13.32
N LEU A 425 24.49 -0.05 -12.61
CA LEU A 425 24.66 1.03 -11.64
C LEU A 425 25.49 0.60 -10.44
N ARG A 426 25.35 -0.65 -9.96
CA ARG A 426 26.24 -1.22 -8.92
C ARG A 426 27.72 -1.15 -9.29
N LYS A 427 28.08 -1.31 -10.57
CA LYS A 427 29.47 -1.20 -11.04
C LYS A 427 30.02 0.23 -10.94
N PHE A 428 29.16 1.23 -11.08
CA PHE A 428 29.57 2.65 -11.07
C PHE A 428 29.43 3.31 -9.70
N THR A 429 28.39 2.99 -8.94
CA THR A 429 28.10 3.63 -7.65
C THR A 429 28.77 2.95 -6.47
N GLY A 430 29.26 1.70 -6.63
CA GLY A 430 29.81 0.90 -5.54
C GLY A 430 28.80 0.51 -4.45
N ASN A 431 27.54 0.93 -4.58
CA ASN A 431 26.47 0.65 -3.63
C ASN A 431 25.76 -0.65 -4.04
N GLY A 432 25.52 -1.56 -3.08
CA GLY A 432 24.87 -2.85 -3.31
C GLY A 432 23.44 -2.76 -3.87
N ARG A 433 22.83 -1.57 -3.89
CA ARG A 433 21.49 -1.31 -4.45
C ARG A 433 21.48 -0.61 -5.81
N GLY A 434 22.62 -0.13 -6.33
CA GLY A 434 22.67 0.65 -7.57
C GLY A 434 22.37 2.14 -7.30
N LEU A 435 21.09 2.53 -7.29
CA LEU A 435 20.63 3.89 -6.96
C LEU A 435 20.11 3.98 -5.53
N SER A 436 20.20 5.17 -4.92
CA SER A 436 19.47 5.42 -3.67
C SER A 436 17.97 5.58 -3.93
N GLU A 437 17.16 5.36 -2.90
CA GLU A 437 15.69 5.43 -3.03
C GLU A 437 15.23 6.85 -3.43
N LEU A 438 15.86 7.87 -2.85
CA LEU A 438 15.63 9.28 -3.17
C LEU A 438 15.98 9.63 -4.62
N GLN A 439 17.12 9.12 -5.13
CA GLN A 439 17.52 9.36 -6.51
C GLN A 439 16.51 8.76 -7.48
N ARG A 440 16.03 7.55 -7.19
CA ARG A 440 15.03 6.88 -8.02
C ARG A 440 13.69 7.64 -8.02
N MET A 441 13.23 8.09 -6.85
CA MET A 441 12.05 8.94 -6.74
C MET A 441 12.20 10.24 -7.54
N GLY A 442 13.38 10.87 -7.49
CA GLY A 442 13.69 12.06 -8.29
C GLY A 442 13.61 11.80 -9.81
N ILE A 443 14.11 10.65 -10.28
CA ILE A 443 14.00 10.23 -11.68
C ILE A 443 12.53 10.05 -12.08
N GLY A 444 11.73 9.40 -11.23
CA GLY A 444 10.30 9.20 -11.46
C GLY A 444 9.53 10.53 -11.59
N LEU A 445 9.77 11.48 -10.69
CA LEU A 445 9.20 12.83 -10.78
C LEU A 445 9.65 13.59 -12.05
N PHE A 446 10.89 13.39 -12.49
CA PHE A 446 11.36 13.98 -13.74
C PHE A 446 10.67 13.34 -14.97
N LEU A 447 10.51 12.02 -14.99
CA LEU A 447 9.79 11.31 -16.04
C LEU A 447 8.31 11.73 -16.11
N SER A 448 7.67 12.03 -14.96
CA SER A 448 6.29 12.53 -14.97
C SER A 448 6.17 13.92 -15.61
N ILE A 449 7.20 14.76 -15.52
CA ILE A 449 7.26 16.04 -16.26
C ILE A 449 7.33 15.79 -17.77
N LEU A 450 8.16 14.85 -18.21
CA LEU A 450 8.26 14.47 -19.62
C LEU A 450 6.95 13.87 -20.16
N CYS A 451 6.24 13.09 -19.34
CA CYS A 451 4.89 12.60 -19.65
C CYS A 451 3.93 13.78 -19.94
N MET A 452 3.86 14.76 -19.05
CA MET A 452 2.99 15.93 -19.24
C MET A 452 3.40 16.79 -20.44
N PHE A 453 4.69 16.91 -20.73
CA PHE A 453 5.18 17.58 -21.93
C PHE A 453 4.75 16.86 -23.22
N SER A 454 4.84 15.52 -23.22
CA SER A 454 4.32 14.71 -24.33
C SER A 454 2.83 14.93 -24.52
N ALA A 455 2.03 14.87 -23.44
CA ALA A 455 0.59 15.08 -23.50
C ALA A 455 0.20 16.47 -24.01
N ALA A 456 0.91 17.51 -23.56
CA ALA A 456 0.73 18.87 -24.05
C ALA A 456 1.04 18.99 -25.54
N THR A 457 2.11 18.33 -26.03
CA THR A 457 2.50 18.35 -27.44
C THR A 457 1.43 17.70 -28.32
N VAL A 458 0.90 16.55 -27.90
CA VAL A 458 -0.21 15.87 -28.60
C VAL A 458 -1.45 16.76 -28.64
N GLU A 459 -1.78 17.43 -27.53
CA GLU A 459 -2.95 18.31 -27.48
C GLU A 459 -2.80 19.56 -28.37
N ILE A 460 -1.62 20.18 -28.37
CA ILE A 460 -1.33 21.32 -29.25
C ILE A 460 -1.53 20.92 -30.71
N LYS A 461 -1.02 19.74 -31.12
CA LYS A 461 -1.19 19.24 -32.49
C LYS A 461 -2.64 18.91 -32.82
N ARG A 462 -3.37 18.29 -31.90
CA ARG A 462 -4.81 18.00 -32.06
C ARG A 462 -5.62 19.29 -32.24
N LEU A 463 -5.36 20.30 -31.42
CA LEU A 463 -6.04 21.61 -31.49
C LEU A 463 -5.70 22.40 -32.76
N GLN A 464 -4.45 22.34 -33.23
CA GLN A 464 -4.04 22.93 -34.51
C GLN A 464 -4.85 22.34 -35.67
N LEU A 465 -4.91 21.02 -35.77
CA LEU A 465 -5.70 20.32 -36.78
C LEU A 465 -7.20 20.60 -36.65
N ALA A 466 -7.74 20.68 -35.43
CA ALA A 466 -9.13 21.04 -35.21
C ALA A 466 -9.46 22.46 -35.72
N ARG A 467 -8.55 23.42 -35.56
CA ARG A 467 -8.71 24.79 -36.09
C ARG A 467 -8.63 24.82 -37.61
N GLU A 468 -7.64 24.16 -38.20
CA GLU A 468 -7.45 24.08 -39.65
C GLU A 468 -8.66 23.46 -40.37
N LEU A 469 -9.30 22.47 -39.75
CA LEU A 469 -10.47 21.78 -40.29
C LEU A 469 -11.81 22.39 -39.87
N GLY A 470 -11.83 23.46 -39.07
CA GLY A 470 -13.06 24.10 -38.58
C GLY A 470 -13.91 23.17 -37.70
N LEU A 471 -13.26 22.34 -36.86
CA LEU A 471 -13.87 21.34 -35.99
C LEU A 471 -13.89 21.73 -34.49
N VAL A 472 -13.42 22.93 -34.13
CA VAL A 472 -13.23 23.34 -32.71
C VAL A 472 -14.50 23.20 -31.88
N ASP A 473 -15.65 23.66 -32.39
CA ASP A 473 -16.94 23.62 -31.68
C ASP A 473 -17.80 22.40 -32.05
N LYS A 474 -17.22 21.44 -32.78
CA LYS A 474 -17.93 20.24 -33.23
C LYS A 474 -17.49 19.04 -32.41
N GLN A 475 -18.45 18.25 -31.95
CA GLN A 475 -18.23 16.97 -31.26
C GLN A 475 -17.83 15.86 -32.25
N ILE A 476 -16.82 16.14 -33.09
CA ILE A 476 -16.34 15.24 -34.14
C ILE A 476 -14.85 14.97 -33.88
N PRO A 477 -14.41 13.70 -33.90
CA PRO A 477 -13.00 13.37 -33.75
C PRO A 477 -12.13 13.97 -34.86
N VAL A 478 -10.98 14.50 -34.47
CA VAL A 478 -9.95 14.99 -35.41
C VAL A 478 -9.26 13.78 -36.06
N PRO A 479 -8.84 13.83 -37.34
CA PRO A 479 -8.14 12.75 -38.02
C PRO A 479 -6.68 12.54 -37.53
N LEU A 480 -6.45 12.61 -36.21
CA LEU A 480 -5.20 12.30 -35.55
C LEU A 480 -5.33 10.92 -34.87
N SER A 481 -4.46 9.97 -35.20
CA SER A 481 -4.53 8.62 -34.61
C SER A 481 -4.36 8.65 -33.10
N ILE A 482 -5.18 7.89 -32.37
CA ILE A 482 -5.08 7.76 -30.92
C ILE A 482 -3.71 7.25 -30.43
N PHE A 483 -2.95 6.55 -31.28
CA PHE A 483 -1.61 6.05 -30.94
C PHE A 483 -0.57 7.14 -30.68
N TRP A 484 -0.85 8.40 -31.04
CA TRP A 484 -0.03 9.53 -30.62
C TRP A 484 0.00 9.72 -29.09
N GLN A 485 -0.92 9.11 -28.35
CA GLN A 485 -0.91 9.08 -26.89
C GLN A 485 0.01 7.99 -26.30
N ILE A 486 0.55 7.04 -27.08
CA ILE A 486 1.43 5.99 -26.52
C ILE A 486 2.60 6.58 -25.72
N PRO A 487 3.32 7.62 -26.18
CA PRO A 487 4.47 8.14 -25.44
C PRO A 487 4.13 8.68 -24.04
N GLN A 488 3.01 9.39 -23.85
CA GLN A 488 2.62 9.88 -22.52
C GLN A 488 2.27 8.73 -21.56
N TYR A 489 1.54 7.70 -22.01
CA TYR A 489 1.23 6.55 -21.15
C TYR A 489 2.48 5.70 -20.86
N PHE A 490 3.35 5.49 -21.86
CA PHE A 490 4.57 4.70 -21.69
C PHE A 490 5.58 5.41 -20.76
N LEU A 491 5.77 6.73 -20.92
CA LEU A 491 6.60 7.53 -20.02
C LEU A 491 6.03 7.55 -18.60
N PHE A 492 4.70 7.59 -18.47
CA PHE A 492 4.07 7.53 -17.16
C PHE A 492 4.32 6.20 -16.45
N GLY A 493 4.15 5.05 -17.12
CA GLY A 493 4.46 3.75 -16.52
C GLY A 493 5.94 3.60 -16.14
N ALA A 494 6.86 4.23 -16.91
CA ALA A 494 8.26 4.34 -16.50
C ALA A 494 8.41 5.18 -15.22
N ALA A 495 7.77 6.35 -15.19
CA ALA A 495 7.77 7.24 -14.03
C ALA A 495 7.22 6.54 -12.77
N GLU A 496 6.17 5.73 -12.92
CA GLU A 496 5.62 4.88 -11.88
C GLU A 496 6.68 3.90 -11.36
N VAL A 497 7.38 3.20 -12.25
CA VAL A 497 8.41 2.24 -11.86
C VAL A 497 9.56 2.90 -11.10
N PHE A 498 10.01 4.08 -11.50
CA PHE A 498 11.09 4.76 -10.77
C PHE A 498 10.61 5.38 -9.45
N THR A 499 9.36 5.87 -9.39
CA THR A 499 8.81 6.46 -8.16
C THR A 499 8.49 5.39 -7.11
N PHE A 500 7.95 4.25 -7.55
CA PHE A 500 7.27 3.27 -6.71
C PHE A 500 7.87 1.85 -6.73
N ILE A 501 8.67 1.52 -7.75
CA ILE A 501 9.27 0.23 -8.14
C ILE A 501 9.91 -0.73 -7.14
N GLY A 502 11.23 -0.76 -7.06
CA GLY A 502 12.00 0.34 -6.60
C GLY A 502 12.41 0.03 -5.15
N PRO A 503 11.60 0.39 -4.14
CA PRO A 503 11.84 0.03 -2.75
C PRO A 503 11.30 -1.38 -2.39
N THR A 504 10.47 -1.98 -3.25
CA THR A 504 9.65 -3.17 -2.93
C THR A 504 10.45 -4.48 -2.86
N SER A 505 11.65 -4.55 -3.43
CA SER A 505 12.40 -5.82 -3.58
C SER A 505 13.24 -6.24 -2.36
N ILE A 506 13.27 -5.46 -1.26
CA ILE A 506 14.03 -5.84 -0.05
C ILE A 506 13.23 -5.54 1.25
N LEU A 507 12.02 -6.10 1.30
CA LEU A 507 11.38 -6.76 2.45
C LEU A 507 11.86 -6.33 3.85
N LEU A 508 11.07 -5.48 4.52
CA LEU A 508 10.80 -5.50 5.96
C LEU A 508 12.03 -5.71 6.87
N ARG A 509 12.71 -4.62 7.24
CA ARG A 509 13.42 -4.53 8.52
C ARG A 509 12.55 -3.74 9.52
N PRO A 510 12.62 -4.05 10.82
CA PRO A 510 11.58 -3.72 11.79
C PRO A 510 11.65 -2.25 12.20
N ILE A 511 11.12 -1.39 11.35
CA ILE A 511 10.59 -0.09 11.71
C ILE A 511 9.10 -0.23 11.47
N SER A 512 8.31 0.02 12.52
CA SER A 512 7.01 -0.63 12.77
C SER A 512 6.11 -0.79 11.54
N ARG A 513 5.47 -1.98 11.42
CA ARG A 513 4.58 -2.42 10.33
C ARG A 513 3.57 -1.35 9.87
N PHE A 514 3.16 -0.49 10.81
CA PHE A 514 2.36 0.70 10.54
C PHE A 514 2.91 1.67 9.51
N TYR A 515 4.22 1.91 9.50
CA TYR A 515 4.82 2.87 8.57
C TYR A 515 4.71 2.38 7.14
N ALA A 516 4.75 1.07 6.95
CA ALA A 516 4.48 0.46 5.65
C ALA A 516 3.00 0.65 5.31
N GLU A 517 2.08 0.37 6.24
CA GLU A 517 0.63 0.47 6.01
C GLU A 517 0.11 1.91 5.84
N PHE A 518 0.62 2.89 6.60
CA PHE A 518 0.31 4.33 6.48
C PHE A 518 0.90 4.92 5.20
N MET A 519 2.11 4.52 4.81
CA MET A 519 2.66 4.91 3.51
C MET A 519 1.93 4.21 2.36
N GLN A 520 1.55 2.94 2.49
CA GLN A 520 0.79 2.16 1.50
C GLN A 520 -0.66 2.66 1.34
N CYS A 521 -1.22 3.27 2.40
CA CYS A 521 -2.52 3.94 2.40
C CYS A 521 -2.48 5.30 1.69
N ILE A 522 -1.40 6.07 1.84
CA ILE A 522 -1.32 7.47 1.34
C ILE A 522 -0.54 7.56 0.01
N VAL A 523 0.28 6.57 -0.28
CA VAL A 523 1.08 6.41 -1.49
C VAL A 523 0.87 4.96 -1.90
N THR A 524 0.37 4.72 -3.09
CA THR A 524 0.58 3.38 -3.67
C THR A 524 2.10 3.21 -3.79
N ASN A 525 2.70 2.40 -2.90
CA ASN A 525 4.09 1.88 -2.84
C ASN A 525 5.08 2.47 -1.80
N ASP A 526 5.37 1.63 -0.80
CA ASP A 526 6.63 1.17 -0.18
C ASP A 526 7.84 2.08 0.16
N ASN A 527 8.53 1.68 1.23
CA ASN A 527 9.03 2.56 2.29
C ASN A 527 10.51 2.98 2.24
N PHE A 528 10.77 4.19 2.78
CA PHE A 528 11.98 5.01 2.72
C PHE A 528 12.78 5.10 4.05
N THR A 529 12.51 4.23 5.02
CA THR A 529 12.86 4.47 6.43
C THR A 529 14.29 4.12 6.87
N ARG A 530 15.11 3.46 6.05
CA ARG A 530 16.42 2.95 6.50
C ARG A 530 17.64 3.80 6.13
N GLU A 531 17.62 4.50 4.98
CA GLU A 531 18.72 5.38 4.56
C GLU A 531 18.76 6.68 5.37
N LEU A 532 17.61 7.21 5.82
CA LEU A 532 17.60 8.38 6.69
C LEU A 532 18.16 8.10 8.08
N LEU A 533 17.93 6.91 8.64
CA LEU A 533 18.52 6.54 9.92
C LEU A 533 20.04 6.39 9.80
N GLU A 534 20.57 5.84 8.71
CA GLU A 534 22.02 5.77 8.49
C GLU A 534 22.64 7.16 8.21
N LEU A 535 21.91 8.10 7.59
CA LEU A 535 22.34 9.50 7.43
C LEU A 535 22.31 10.31 8.74
N PHE A 536 21.41 10.01 9.68
CA PHE A 536 21.34 10.67 10.99
C PHE A 536 22.17 9.98 12.09
N ASP A 537 22.56 8.71 11.93
CA ASP A 537 23.49 7.99 12.83
C ASP A 537 24.97 8.25 12.44
N PHE A 538 25.22 8.84 11.25
CA PHE A 538 26.57 9.20 10.79
C PHE A 538 27.16 10.46 11.47
N ASP A 539 26.34 11.25 12.18
CA ASP A 539 26.79 12.50 12.79
C ASP A 539 27.22 12.36 14.27
N ASN A 540 27.22 11.15 14.84
CA ASN A 540 27.65 10.93 16.24
C ASN A 540 28.69 9.82 16.45
N SER A 541 29.13 9.11 15.40
CA SER A 541 30.11 8.01 15.53
C SER A 541 31.54 8.37 15.07
N ASN A 542 31.77 9.49 14.39
CA ASN A 542 33.09 9.87 13.86
C ASN A 542 33.84 10.97 14.63
N LEU A 543 33.41 11.34 15.84
CA LEU A 543 34.08 12.36 16.66
C LEU A 543 34.73 11.84 17.95
N LEU A 544 34.75 10.53 18.20
CA LEU A 544 35.34 9.98 19.44
C LEU A 544 36.42 8.90 19.25
N ASP A 545 36.86 8.60 18.02
CA ASP A 545 37.90 7.59 17.76
C ASP A 545 39.11 8.13 16.98
N ASN A 546 39.59 9.32 17.34
CA ASN A 546 40.92 9.80 16.92
C ASN A 546 41.63 10.52 18.07
N LYS A 547 42.01 9.75 19.09
CA LYS A 547 43.08 10.11 20.04
C LYS A 547 44.21 9.09 19.93
N GLU A 548 44.98 9.17 18.85
CA GLU A 548 46.37 8.74 18.83
C GLU A 548 47.02 9.25 17.54
N TRP A 549 47.72 10.39 17.63
CA TRP A 549 48.91 10.75 16.85
C TRP A 549 49.34 12.17 17.26
N LYS A 550 50.05 12.27 18.39
CA LYS A 550 50.97 13.39 18.65
C LYS A 550 52.37 12.80 18.77
N GLY A 551 53.06 12.75 17.63
CA GLY A 551 54.51 12.59 17.52
C GLY A 551 55.06 13.72 16.65
N GLY A 552 56.22 14.25 17.03
CA GLY A 552 56.92 15.46 16.54
C GLY A 552 57.10 15.55 15.01
N MET A 553 57.60 16.63 14.42
CA MET A 553 58.44 17.77 14.80
C MET A 553 58.01 18.95 13.89
N ASP A 554 58.13 20.23 14.27
CA ASP A 554 59.35 21.02 14.08
C ASP A 554 59.28 22.32 14.90
N THR A 555 60.05 22.41 15.98
CA THR A 555 61.09 23.42 16.30
C THR A 555 61.55 23.28 17.75
#